data_AF-A0A932WL24-F1
#
_entry.id   AF-A0A932WL24-F1
#
_cell.length_a   1.000
_cell.length_b   1.000
_cell.length_c   1.000
_cell.angle_alpha   90.00
_cell.angle_beta   90.00
_cell.angle_gamma   90.00
#
_symmetry.space_group_name_H-M   'P 1'
#
loop_
_entity.id
_entity.type
_entity.pdbx_description
1 polymer ?
#
loop_
_entity_poly.entity_id
_entity_poly.type
_entity_poly.pdbx_seq_one_letter_code
_entity_poly.pdbx_strand_id
1 'polypeptide(L)'
;MLAGKVLALLDRGAPRDLYDVASAAAGRWTYDTSRFRPLFVALSGVLDRPVTTYSIPHRLTLSQAELDEQLTPVLRLDERPERGRLTEAITPLVRGLVGLSDAEREYVERIQWGAFHPELVVGDDPDLLARVQEHPGLLWKVENGRRRRRG
;
A
#
# COMPACT_ATOMS: atom_id res chain seq x y z
N MET A 1 -7.53 -7.60 -0.10
CA MET A 1 -6.59 -7.71 1.04
C MET A 1 -6.16 -6.32 1.48
N LEU A 2 -5.83 -6.11 2.77
CA LEU A 2 -5.51 -4.78 3.32
C LEU A 2 -4.29 -4.12 2.66
N ALA A 3 -3.22 -4.87 2.38
CA ALA A 3 -2.00 -4.34 1.74
C ALA A 3 -2.30 -3.62 0.41
N GLY A 4 -3.12 -4.24 -0.45
CA GLY A 4 -3.55 -3.63 -1.71
C GLY A 4 -4.39 -2.35 -1.51
N LYS A 5 -5.20 -2.27 -0.46
CA LYS A 5 -5.97 -1.04 -0.14
C LYS A 5 -5.04 0.09 0.32
N VAL A 6 -4.02 -0.21 1.12
CA VAL A 6 -3.02 0.79 1.53
C VAL A 6 -2.23 1.27 0.33
N LEU A 7 -1.81 0.37 -0.58
CA LEU A 7 -1.12 0.76 -1.80
C LEU A 7 -2.00 1.62 -2.72
N ALA A 8 -3.26 1.25 -2.91
CA ALA A 8 -4.21 2.05 -3.68
C ALA A 8 -4.43 3.44 -3.04
N LEU A 9 -4.54 3.50 -1.71
CA LEU A 9 -4.61 4.77 -0.99
C LEU A 9 -3.38 5.64 -1.22
N LEU A 10 -2.17 5.05 -1.16
CA LEU A 10 -0.91 5.75 -1.42
C LEU A 10 -0.84 6.26 -2.86
N ASP A 11 -1.26 5.45 -3.82
CA ASP A 11 -1.12 5.75 -5.24
C ASP A 11 -2.13 6.82 -5.71
N ARG A 12 -3.43 6.55 -5.55
CA ARG A 12 -4.51 7.39 -6.10
C ARG A 12 -5.25 8.25 -5.07
N GLY A 13 -5.17 7.91 -3.78
CA GLY A 13 -5.80 8.67 -2.70
C GLY A 13 -7.33 8.72 -2.77
N ALA A 14 -8.01 7.59 -3.02
CA ALA A 14 -9.47 7.60 -3.15
C ALA A 14 -10.20 7.58 -1.78
N PRO A 15 -11.36 8.27 -1.63
CA PRO A 15 -12.18 8.26 -0.42
C PRO A 15 -12.47 6.88 0.17
N ARG A 16 -12.81 5.91 -0.69
CA ARG A 16 -13.14 4.54 -0.28
C ARG A 16 -11.94 3.81 0.29
N ASP A 17 -10.77 3.96 -0.33
CA ASP A 17 -9.53 3.36 0.17
C ASP A 17 -9.16 3.98 1.54
N LEU A 18 -9.36 5.28 1.73
CA LEU A 18 -9.13 5.96 3.02
C LEU A 18 -10.05 5.41 4.11
N TYR A 19 -11.36 5.34 3.84
CA TYR A 19 -12.34 4.80 4.78
C TYR A 19 -12.05 3.33 5.13
N ASP A 20 -11.69 2.53 4.14
CA ASP A 20 -11.39 1.13 4.32
C ASP A 20 -10.14 0.90 5.18
N VAL A 21 -9.06 1.64 4.91
CA VAL A 21 -7.82 1.55 5.70
C VAL A 21 -8.05 2.08 7.12
N ALA A 22 -8.82 3.17 7.29
CA ALA A 22 -9.20 3.68 8.60
C ALA A 22 -10.06 2.67 9.39
N SER A 23 -10.99 2.00 8.73
CA SER A 23 -11.80 0.93 9.33
C SER A 23 -10.93 -0.24 9.80
N ALA A 24 -9.96 -0.65 8.99
CA ALA A 24 -8.98 -1.68 9.37
C ALA A 24 -8.12 -1.24 10.57
N ALA A 25 -7.62 0.01 10.55
CA ALA A 25 -6.83 0.58 11.64
C ALA A 25 -7.63 0.69 12.96
N ALA A 26 -8.94 0.93 12.87
CA ALA A 26 -9.86 0.92 14.01
C ALA A 26 -10.26 -0.50 14.48
N GLY A 27 -9.65 -1.55 13.93
CA GLY A 27 -9.89 -2.94 14.34
C GLY A 27 -11.20 -3.54 13.81
N ARG A 28 -11.88 -2.90 12.85
CA ARG A 28 -13.13 -3.43 12.27
C ARG A 28 -12.90 -4.71 11.45
N TRP A 29 -11.67 -4.94 10.98
CA TRP A 29 -11.31 -6.14 10.22
C TRP A 29 -10.06 -6.80 10.80
N THR A 30 -10.10 -8.12 10.90
CA THR A 30 -8.93 -8.95 11.22
C THR A 30 -8.09 -9.16 9.96
N TYR A 31 -6.77 -9.04 10.09
CA TYR A 31 -5.82 -9.41 9.05
C TYR A 31 -4.63 -10.09 9.70
N ASP A 32 -3.94 -10.92 8.93
CA ASP A 32 -2.71 -11.56 9.37
C ASP A 32 -1.61 -10.49 9.51
N THR A 33 -1.37 -10.06 10.74
CA THR A 33 -0.38 -9.03 11.07
C THR A 33 1.05 -9.50 10.78
N SER A 34 1.32 -10.82 10.85
CA SER A 34 2.64 -11.39 10.60
C SER A 34 3.01 -11.32 9.11
N ARG A 35 2.05 -11.61 8.23
CA ARG A 35 2.25 -11.55 6.77
C ARG A 35 2.00 -10.17 6.17
N PHE A 36 1.34 -9.27 6.91
CA PHE A 36 0.92 -7.97 6.38
C PHE A 36 2.10 -7.11 5.92
N ARG A 37 3.13 -6.92 6.77
CA ARG A 37 4.27 -6.07 6.42
C ARG A 37 5.08 -6.66 5.25
N PRO A 38 5.52 -7.93 5.27
CA PRO A 38 6.21 -8.54 4.14
C PRO A 38 5.42 -8.41 2.83
N LEU A 39 4.12 -8.71 2.87
CA LEU A 39 3.26 -8.60 1.69
C LEU A 39 3.09 -7.15 1.23
N PHE A 40 2.94 -6.19 2.14
CA PHE A 40 2.86 -4.77 1.80
C PHE A 40 4.13 -4.29 1.11
N VAL A 41 5.30 -4.55 1.70
CA VAL A 41 6.58 -4.12 1.12
C VAL A 41 6.81 -4.78 -0.23
N ALA A 42 6.57 -6.09 -0.33
CA ALA A 42 6.67 -6.83 -1.59
C ALA A 42 5.78 -6.21 -2.68
N LEU A 43 4.49 -6.05 -2.41
CA LEU A 43 3.53 -5.51 -3.36
C LEU A 43 3.77 -4.03 -3.67
N SER A 44 4.40 -3.27 -2.79
CA SER A 44 4.73 -1.86 -3.05
C SER A 44 5.62 -1.68 -4.28
N GLY A 45 6.32 -2.72 -4.71
CA GLY A 45 7.08 -2.72 -5.96
C GLY A 45 6.25 -2.43 -7.21
N VAL A 46 4.93 -2.65 -7.19
CA VAL A 46 4.05 -2.31 -8.33
C VAL A 46 3.91 -0.80 -8.55
N LEU A 47 4.16 0.00 -7.52
CA LEU A 47 4.08 1.46 -7.58
C LEU A 47 5.10 2.02 -8.58
N ASP A 48 4.78 3.17 -9.18
CA ASP A 48 5.63 3.79 -10.20
C ASP A 48 7.00 4.22 -9.68
N ARG A 49 7.05 4.59 -8.40
CA ARG A 49 8.26 5.01 -7.67
C ARG A 49 8.41 4.18 -6.39
N PRO A 50 9.58 4.18 -5.73
CA PRO A 50 9.72 3.55 -4.42
C PRO A 50 8.69 4.11 -3.42
N VAL A 51 8.11 3.23 -2.59
CA VAL A 51 7.05 3.60 -1.64
C VAL A 51 7.47 4.68 -0.65
N THR A 52 8.77 4.79 -0.36
CA THR A 52 9.38 5.83 0.47
C THR A 52 9.23 7.24 -0.12
N THR A 53 8.92 7.37 -1.41
CA THR A 53 8.72 8.65 -2.11
C THR A 53 7.28 9.14 -2.06
N TYR A 54 6.35 8.34 -1.51
CA TYR A 54 4.96 8.69 -1.34
C TYR A 54 4.76 9.32 0.04
N SER A 55 4.22 10.53 0.09
CA SER A 55 3.77 11.16 1.33
C SER A 55 2.36 10.70 1.68
N ILE A 56 1.98 10.77 2.96
CA ILE A 56 0.57 10.69 3.35
C ILE A 56 0.07 12.00 3.95
N PRO A 57 -1.15 12.43 3.57
CA PRO A 57 -1.90 11.93 2.41
C PRO A 57 -1.22 12.37 1.08
N HIS A 58 -1.01 11.43 0.15
CA HIS A 58 -0.36 11.70 -1.16
C HIS A 58 -1.12 12.80 -1.94
N ARG A 59 -2.42 12.90 -1.67
CA ARG A 59 -3.25 14.06 -1.93
C ARG A 59 -3.50 14.85 -0.65
N LEU A 60 -2.87 16.02 -0.53
CA LEU A 60 -3.36 17.12 0.30
C LEU A 60 -4.78 17.59 -0.10
N THR A 61 -5.37 17.00 -1.15
CA THR A 61 -6.54 17.49 -1.88
C THR A 61 -7.85 16.74 -1.64
N LEU A 62 -7.87 15.61 -0.92
CA LEU A 62 -9.15 14.98 -0.55
C LEU A 62 -9.97 15.95 0.30
N SER A 63 -11.06 16.46 -0.24
CA SER A 63 -12.02 17.32 0.43
C SER A 63 -13.04 16.50 1.21
N GLN A 64 -13.69 17.11 2.22
CA GLN A 64 -14.82 16.49 2.89
C GLN A 64 -15.97 16.21 1.90
N ALA A 65 -16.17 17.09 0.91
CA ALA A 65 -17.19 16.92 -0.11
C ALA A 65 -16.99 15.65 -0.95
N GLU A 66 -15.74 15.33 -1.35
CA GLU A 66 -15.43 14.09 -2.07
C GLU A 66 -15.65 12.84 -1.20
N LEU A 67 -15.41 12.93 0.11
CA LEU A 67 -15.75 11.84 1.04
C LEU A 67 -17.25 11.64 1.07
N ASP A 68 -18.02 12.71 1.26
CA ASP A 68 -19.47 12.64 1.35
C ASP A 68 -20.07 12.09 0.04
N GLU A 69 -19.62 12.58 -1.11
CA GLU A 69 -20.11 12.11 -2.42
C GLU A 69 -19.88 10.61 -2.64
N GLN A 70 -18.68 10.11 -2.33
CA GLN A 70 -18.31 8.72 -2.63
C GLN A 70 -18.71 7.71 -1.55
N LEU A 71 -18.89 8.16 -0.30
CA LEU A 71 -19.18 7.31 0.85
C LEU A 71 -20.66 7.34 1.25
N THR A 72 -21.38 8.46 1.11
CA THR A 72 -22.81 8.53 1.50
C THR A 72 -23.67 7.41 0.91
N PRO A 73 -23.49 6.97 -0.35
CA PRO A 73 -24.33 5.88 -0.91
C PRO A 73 -24.06 4.49 -0.31
N VAL A 74 -22.92 4.30 0.37
CA VAL A 74 -22.43 2.98 0.82
C VAL A 74 -22.30 2.85 2.33
N LEU A 75 -22.39 3.95 3.07
CA LEU A 75 -22.32 3.94 4.52
C LEU A 75 -23.70 3.77 5.17
N ARG A 76 -23.71 3.28 6.41
CA ARG A 76 -24.93 3.26 7.23
C ARG A 76 -25.37 4.69 7.51
N LEU A 77 -26.68 4.89 7.70
CA LEU A 77 -27.30 6.21 7.83
C LEU A 77 -26.71 7.07 8.97
N ASP A 78 -26.11 6.43 9.96
CA ASP A 78 -25.50 7.03 11.15
C ASP A 78 -23.97 7.24 11.04
N GLU A 79 -23.31 6.71 10.01
CA GLU A 79 -21.88 6.90 9.82
C GLU A 79 -21.58 8.22 9.11
N ARG A 80 -20.90 9.12 9.84
CA ARG A 80 -20.43 10.42 9.35
C ARG A 80 -18.89 10.41 9.29
N PRO A 81 -18.29 9.91 8.19
CA PRO A 81 -16.83 9.88 8.05
C PRO A 81 -16.29 11.31 7.99
N GLU A 82 -15.46 11.68 8.97
CA GLU A 82 -14.79 12.97 8.97
C GLU A 82 -13.35 12.81 8.48
N ARG A 83 -12.95 13.60 7.49
CA ARG A 83 -11.62 13.52 6.89
C ARG A 83 -10.50 13.58 7.93
N GLY A 84 -10.59 14.51 8.88
CA GLY A 84 -9.58 14.70 9.93
C GLY A 84 -9.40 13.42 10.73
N ARG A 85 -10.49 12.88 11.25
CA ARG A 85 -10.50 11.63 12.04
C ARG A 85 -10.01 10.43 11.24
N LEU A 86 -10.43 10.28 9.99
CA LEU A 86 -9.95 9.18 9.14
C LEU A 86 -8.44 9.29 8.90
N THR A 87 -7.93 10.49 8.64
CA THR A 87 -6.51 10.73 8.41
C THR A 87 -5.68 10.46 9.66
N GLU A 88 -6.15 10.94 10.82
CA GLU A 88 -5.51 10.67 12.12
C GLU A 88 -5.47 9.18 12.42
N ALA A 89 -6.56 8.45 12.16
CA ALA A 89 -6.65 7.01 12.41
C ALA A 89 -5.63 6.20 11.59
N ILE A 90 -5.36 6.58 10.34
CA ILE A 90 -4.44 5.84 9.46
C ILE A 90 -2.98 6.25 9.63
N THR A 91 -2.71 7.42 10.19
CA THR A 91 -1.37 8.01 10.23
C THR A 91 -0.33 7.10 10.90
N PRO A 92 -0.60 6.48 12.07
CA PRO A 92 0.35 5.57 12.71
C PRO A 92 0.66 4.33 11.88
N LEU A 93 -0.38 3.72 11.29
CA LEU A 93 -0.25 2.53 10.44
C LEU A 93 0.68 2.81 9.27
N VAL A 94 0.41 3.90 8.54
CA VAL A 94 1.16 4.23 7.34
C VAL A 94 2.60 4.65 7.70
N ARG A 95 2.79 5.46 8.75
CA ARG A 95 4.14 5.83 9.21
C ARG A 95 4.99 4.59 9.51
N GLY A 96 4.41 3.58 10.14
CA GLY A 96 5.08 2.30 10.39
C GLY A 96 5.44 1.55 9.10
N LEU A 97 4.62 1.66 8.06
CA LEU A 97 4.81 0.98 6.77
C LEU A 97 5.84 1.65 5.86
N VAL A 98 5.99 2.98 5.92
CA VAL A 98 6.98 3.72 5.12
C VAL A 98 8.35 3.79 5.81
N GLY A 99 8.43 3.46 7.11
CA GLY A 99 9.68 3.23 7.83
C GLY A 99 10.30 1.88 7.45
N LEU A 100 11.02 1.85 6.33
CA LEU A 100 11.68 0.65 5.81
C LEU A 100 13.04 0.40 6.49
N SER A 101 13.33 -0.87 6.76
CA SER A 101 14.68 -1.38 7.04
C SER A 101 15.58 -1.29 5.79
N ASP A 102 16.88 -1.52 5.96
CA ASP A 102 17.83 -1.45 4.85
C ASP A 102 17.54 -2.51 3.76
N ALA A 103 17.19 -3.75 4.15
CA ALA A 103 16.83 -4.81 3.22
C ALA A 103 15.52 -4.49 2.45
N GLU A 104 14.52 -3.95 3.14
CA GLU A 104 13.27 -3.51 2.52
C GLU A 104 13.50 -2.35 1.55
N ARG A 105 14.33 -1.38 1.94
CA ARG A 105 14.71 -0.25 1.09
C ARG A 105 15.42 -0.74 -0.17
N GLU A 106 16.39 -1.62 -0.01
CA GLU A 106 17.11 -2.24 -1.10
C GLU A 106 16.18 -2.94 -2.09
N TYR A 107 15.21 -3.72 -1.59
CA TYR A 107 14.19 -4.36 -2.43
C TYR A 107 13.37 -3.34 -3.23
N VAL A 108 12.78 -2.33 -2.56
CA VAL A 108 11.87 -1.38 -3.23
C VAL A 108 12.58 -0.50 -4.26
N GLU A 109 13.88 -0.27 -4.09
CA GLU A 109 14.72 0.45 -5.05
C GLU A 109 15.13 -0.44 -6.23
N ARG A 110 15.60 -1.67 -5.96
CA ARG A 110 16.08 -2.61 -6.99
C ARG A 110 14.98 -3.02 -7.97
N ILE A 111 13.76 -3.24 -7.48
CA ILE A 111 12.64 -3.67 -8.33
C ILE A 111 12.26 -2.63 -9.38
N GLN A 112 12.49 -1.33 -9.13
CA GLN A 112 12.27 -0.25 -10.11
C GLN A 112 13.10 -0.45 -11.38
N TRP A 113 14.24 -1.11 -11.23
CA TRP A 113 15.21 -1.39 -12.30
C TRP A 113 15.19 -2.87 -12.71
N GLY A 114 14.13 -3.61 -12.36
CA GLY A 114 13.93 -4.99 -12.76
C GLY A 114 14.87 -6.01 -12.13
N ALA A 115 15.54 -5.65 -11.02
CA ALA A 115 16.19 -6.60 -10.13
C ALA A 115 15.17 -7.04 -9.06
N PHE A 116 14.71 -8.29 -9.15
CA PHE A 116 13.60 -8.81 -8.34
C PHE A 116 14.12 -9.79 -7.30
N HIS A 117 14.14 -9.35 -6.04
CA HIS A 117 14.65 -10.11 -4.89
C HIS A 117 13.63 -10.13 -3.74
N PRO A 118 12.44 -10.74 -3.93
CA PRO A 118 11.40 -10.76 -2.90
C PRO A 118 11.83 -11.47 -1.60
N GLU A 119 12.87 -12.31 -1.65
CA GLU A 119 13.50 -12.93 -0.48
C GLU A 119 14.02 -11.92 0.55
N LEU A 120 14.38 -10.70 0.12
CA LEU A 120 14.84 -9.63 1.01
C LEU A 120 13.74 -9.12 1.96
N VAL A 121 12.47 -9.35 1.63
CA VAL A 121 11.33 -8.78 2.37
C VAL A 121 10.32 -9.81 2.84
N VAL A 122 10.21 -10.96 2.15
CA VAL A 122 9.30 -12.04 2.55
C VAL A 122 9.88 -12.89 3.69
N GLY A 123 11.22 -13.03 3.76
CA GLY A 123 11.87 -13.91 4.73
C GLY A 123 11.53 -15.39 4.49
N ASP A 124 11.41 -16.17 5.57
CA ASP A 124 11.30 -17.64 5.54
C ASP A 124 9.86 -18.18 5.37
N ASP A 125 8.97 -17.42 4.71
CA ASP A 125 7.60 -17.86 4.41
C ASP A 125 7.49 -18.33 2.94
N PRO A 126 7.62 -19.64 2.67
CA PRO A 126 7.66 -20.14 1.29
C PRO A 126 6.35 -19.93 0.53
N ASP A 127 5.20 -20.01 1.22
CA ASP A 127 3.89 -19.81 0.59
C ASP A 127 3.71 -18.36 0.15
N LEU A 128 4.11 -17.42 1.02
CA LEU A 128 4.06 -16.00 0.68
C LEU A 128 5.06 -15.66 -0.44
N LEU A 129 6.25 -16.25 -0.40
CA LEU A 129 7.30 -16.03 -1.39
C LEU A 129 6.85 -16.46 -2.78
N ALA A 130 6.28 -17.66 -2.90
CA ALA A 130 5.72 -18.17 -4.16
C ALA A 130 4.65 -17.22 -4.73
N ARG A 131 3.71 -16.80 -3.88
CA ARG A 131 2.64 -15.86 -4.28
C ARG A 131 3.17 -14.50 -4.74
N VAL A 132 4.23 -13.99 -4.11
CA VAL A 132 4.87 -12.74 -4.51
C VAL A 132 5.61 -12.90 -5.83
N GLN A 133 6.34 -14.01 -6.01
CA GLN A 133 7.10 -14.29 -7.23
C GLN A 133 6.20 -14.43 -8.46
N GLU A 134 4.99 -14.98 -8.28
CA GLU A 134 4.01 -15.18 -9.36
C GLU A 134 3.10 -13.96 -9.58
N HIS A 135 3.22 -12.90 -8.77
CA HIS A 135 2.30 -11.77 -8.84
C HIS A 135 2.43 -11.01 -10.18
N PRO A 136 1.36 -10.94 -11.01
CA PRO A 136 1.45 -10.40 -12.37
C PRO A 136 1.94 -8.95 -12.43
N GLY A 137 1.49 -8.10 -11.49
CA GLY A 137 1.92 -6.70 -11.44
C GLY A 137 3.41 -6.53 -11.11
N LEU A 138 3.99 -7.43 -10.31
CA LEU A 138 5.42 -7.38 -9.98
C LEU A 138 6.26 -7.88 -11.15
N LEU A 139 5.83 -8.98 -11.79
CA LEU A 139 6.46 -9.48 -13.01
C LEU A 139 6.46 -8.43 -14.13
N TRP A 140 5.33 -7.74 -14.32
CA TRP A 140 5.23 -6.63 -15.27
C TRP A 140 6.19 -5.48 -14.90
N LYS A 141 6.26 -5.08 -13.62
CA LYS A 141 7.20 -4.04 -13.17
C LYS A 141 8.64 -4.41 -13.50
N VAL A 142 9.01 -5.66 -13.24
CA VAL A 142 10.36 -6.19 -13.46
C VAL A 142 10.75 -6.12 -14.93
N GLU A 143 9.86 -6.57 -15.80
CA GLU A 143 10.07 -6.52 -17.25
C GLU A 143 10.25 -5.08 -17.75
N ASN A 144 9.43 -4.14 -17.28
CA ASN A 144 9.57 -2.73 -17.65
C ASN A 144 10.87 -2.10 -17.12
N GLY A 145 11.26 -2.42 -15.89
CA GLY A 145 12.53 -1.96 -15.31
C GLY A 145 13.74 -2.45 -16.11
N ARG A 146 13.72 -3.70 -16.57
CA ARG A 146 14.78 -4.27 -17.44
C ARG A 146 14.86 -3.55 -18.79
N ARG A 147 13.72 -3.19 -19.38
CA ARG A 147 13.70 -2.42 -20.64
C ARG A 147 14.31 -1.03 -20.46
N ARG A 148 13.95 -0.32 -19.38
CA ARG A 148 14.50 1.02 -19.06
C ARG A 148 16.01 1.04 -18.86
N ARG A 149 16.60 -0.05 -18.33
CA ARG A 149 18.06 -0.16 -18.15
C ARG A 149 18.84 -0.35 -19.45
N ARG A 150 18.20 -0.84 -20.50
CA ARG A 150 18.85 -1.22 -21.77
C ARG A 150 18.82 -0.11 -22.83
N GLY A 151 17.98 0.90 -22.65
CA GLY A 151 17.88 2.09 -23.51
C GLY A 151 18.61 3.25 -22.87
#